data_AF-A0A453K060-F1
#
_entry.id   AF-A0A453K060-F1
#
_cell.length_a   1.000
_cell.length_b   1.000
_cell.length_c   1.000
_cell.angle_alpha   90.00
_cell.angle_beta   90.00
_cell.angle_gamma   90.00
#
_symmetry.space_group_name_H-M   'P 1'
#
loop_
_entity.id
_entity.type
_entity.pdbx_description
1 polymer ?
#
loop_
_entity_poly.entity_id
_entity_poly.type
_entity_poly.pdbx_seq_one_letter_code
_entity_poly.pdbx_strand_id
1 'polypeptide(L)'
;IDVQLSDQPDSIHWKLARNGIFTVKSFYMDFINSGPISRSLHIWKVKVPLRIKIFMWFVHKQVILTKDNLIKRRWVGSSRCCFCDHDETIQHLFLECPLAKLLWRMIHIAFNINPPIDIESLFGT
;
A
#
# COMPACT_ATOMS: atom_id res chain seq x y z
N ILE A 1 -31.59 1.33 3.60
CA ILE A 1 -31.55 2.27 2.45
C ILE A 1 -31.81 1.42 1.24
N ASP A 2 -33.04 1.44 0.73
CA ASP A 2 -33.36 0.82 -0.55
C ASP A 2 -32.81 1.73 -1.66
N VAL A 3 -31.82 1.23 -2.38
CA VAL A 3 -31.24 1.93 -3.53
C VAL A 3 -32.09 1.57 -4.74
N GLN A 4 -32.95 2.49 -5.18
CA GLN A 4 -33.66 2.32 -6.46
C GLN A 4 -32.73 2.67 -7.61
N LEU A 5 -32.43 1.66 -8.44
CA LEU A 5 -31.65 1.83 -9.66
C LEU A 5 -32.56 2.40 -10.75
N SER A 6 -32.05 3.37 -11.50
CA SER A 6 -32.74 3.97 -12.66
C SER A 6 -31.81 3.92 -13.86
N ASP A 7 -32.36 3.90 -15.07
CA ASP A 7 -31.59 3.97 -16.33
C ASP A 7 -31.02 5.39 -16.61
N GLN A 8 -31.05 6.30 -15.64
CA GLN A 8 -30.46 7.62 -15.78
C GLN A 8 -28.92 7.54 -15.76
N PRO A 9 -28.23 8.40 -16.53
CA PRO A 9 -26.77 8.49 -16.48
C PRO A 9 -26.28 8.88 -15.09
N ASP A 10 -25.20 8.26 -14.63
CA ASP A 10 -24.55 8.60 -13.36
C ASP A 10 -24.07 10.07 -13.35
N SER A 11 -24.30 10.76 -12.22
CA SER A 11 -23.84 12.13 -12.00
C SER A 11 -22.84 12.20 -10.83
N ILE A 12 -21.83 13.06 -10.97
CA ILE A 12 -20.85 13.28 -9.91
C ILE A 12 -21.41 14.32 -8.94
N HIS A 13 -21.61 13.92 -7.68
CA HIS A 13 -22.04 14.81 -6.61
C HIS A 13 -20.97 15.00 -5.54
N TRP A 14 -20.66 16.26 -5.25
CA TRP A 14 -19.69 16.63 -4.23
C TRP A 14 -20.30 16.59 -2.82
N LYS A 15 -20.00 15.53 -2.07
CA LYS A 15 -20.57 15.28 -0.72
C LYS A 15 -20.18 16.33 0.32
N LEU A 16 -19.07 17.05 0.11
CA LEU A 16 -18.53 18.01 1.08
C LEU A 16 -19.16 19.42 0.96
N ALA A 17 -20.08 19.62 0.01
CA ALA A 17 -20.88 20.84 -0.07
C ALA A 17 -22.37 20.52 -0.20
N ARG A 18 -23.22 21.28 0.49
CA ARG A 18 -24.68 21.05 0.50
C ARG A 18 -25.33 21.21 -0.88
N ASN A 19 -24.73 21.99 -1.76
CA ASN A 19 -25.20 22.19 -3.13
C ASN A 19 -24.73 21.10 -4.09
N GLY A 20 -23.93 20.12 -3.63
CA GLY A 20 -23.39 19.06 -4.47
C GLY A 20 -22.33 19.50 -5.48
N ILE A 21 -21.90 20.77 -5.45
CA ILE A 21 -20.93 21.36 -6.39
C ILE A 21 -19.54 21.34 -5.77
N PHE A 22 -18.55 20.86 -6.54
CA PHE A 22 -17.16 20.90 -6.13
C PHE A 22 -16.68 22.35 -6.00
N THR A 23 -16.05 22.67 -4.88
CA THR A 23 -15.26 23.90 -4.74
C THR A 23 -13.94 23.61 -4.03
N VAL A 24 -12.88 24.27 -4.49
CA VAL A 24 -11.55 24.19 -3.86
C VAL A 24 -11.64 24.50 -2.36
N LYS A 25 -12.47 25.48 -1.97
CA LYS A 25 -12.73 25.84 -0.57
C LYS A 25 -13.27 24.67 0.25
N SER A 26 -14.34 24.01 -0.22
CA SER A 26 -14.96 22.89 0.50
C SER A 26 -14.00 21.70 0.64
N PHE A 27 -13.17 21.44 -0.39
CA PHE A 27 -12.14 20.42 -0.34
C PHE A 27 -11.07 20.74 0.72
N TYR A 28 -10.50 21.94 0.70
CA TYR A 28 -9.47 22.32 1.67
C TYR A 28 -9.99 22.36 3.10
N MET A 29 -11.22 22.83 3.32
CA MET A 29 -11.83 22.83 4.65
C MET A 29 -11.97 21.40 5.19
N ASP A 30 -12.43 20.45 4.37
CA ASP A 30 -12.49 19.05 4.78
C ASP A 30 -11.09 18.46 5.02
N PHE A 31 -10.17 18.70 4.09
CA PHE A 31 -8.79 18.21 4.15
C PHE A 31 -8.06 18.67 5.43
N ILE A 32 -8.18 19.95 5.79
CA ILE A 32 -7.57 20.50 7.02
C ILE A 32 -8.23 19.93 8.27
N ASN A 33 -9.55 19.75 8.25
CA ASN A 33 -10.33 19.26 9.41
C ASN A 33 -10.28 17.73 9.57
N SER A 34 -9.89 16.99 8.54
CA SER A 34 -9.82 15.51 8.53
C SER A 34 -8.69 14.92 9.39
N GLY A 35 -7.95 15.77 10.11
CA GLY A 35 -6.89 15.38 11.05
C GLY A 35 -5.54 15.12 10.35
N PRO A 36 -4.48 14.82 11.12
CA PRO A 36 -3.18 14.51 10.54
C PRO A 36 -3.31 13.29 9.63
N ILE A 37 -2.71 13.37 8.43
CA ILE A 37 -2.54 12.24 7.52
C ILE A 37 -1.54 11.27 8.14
N SER A 38 -2.01 10.56 9.17
CA SER A 38 -1.26 9.53 9.86
C SER A 38 -1.33 8.28 9.01
N ARG A 39 -0.17 7.88 8.49
CA ARG A 39 0.19 6.49 8.21
C ARG A 39 1.59 6.31 7.63
N SER A 40 2.31 7.37 7.23
CA SER A 40 3.60 7.17 6.54
C SER A 40 4.71 8.19 6.82
N LEU A 41 4.57 9.06 7.84
CA LEU A 41 5.58 10.12 8.12
C LEU A 41 7.00 9.56 8.34
N HIS A 42 7.12 8.40 8.97
CA HIS A 42 8.39 7.71 9.19
C HIS A 42 9.18 7.42 7.89
N ILE A 43 8.55 6.87 6.84
CA ILE A 43 9.17 6.57 5.53
C ILE A 43 9.81 7.84 4.94
N TRP A 44 9.15 8.99 5.07
CA TRP A 44 9.64 10.25 4.51
C TRP A 44 10.84 10.82 5.27
N LYS A 45 11.02 10.46 6.55
CA LYS A 45 12.14 10.89 7.40
C LYS A 45 13.43 10.09 7.15
N VAL A 46 13.36 8.91 6.55
CA VAL A 46 14.54 8.06 6.28
C VAL A 46 15.52 8.77 5.33
N LYS A 47 16.83 8.66 5.59
CA LYS A 47 17.89 9.24 4.73
C LYS A 47 18.26 8.32 3.56
N VAL A 48 17.32 8.12 2.63
CA VAL A 48 17.52 7.34 1.39
C VAL A 48 17.06 8.12 0.16
N PRO A 49 17.52 7.79 -1.05
CA PRO A 49 17.04 8.39 -2.29
C PRO A 49 15.50 8.32 -2.42
N LEU A 50 14.92 9.34 -3.05
CA LEU A 50 13.46 9.48 -3.18
C LEU A 50 12.79 8.25 -3.82
N ARG A 51 13.43 7.64 -4.83
CA ARG A 51 12.95 6.41 -5.47
C ARG A 51 12.72 5.26 -4.47
N ILE A 52 13.56 5.16 -3.44
CA ILE A 52 13.44 4.13 -2.40
C ILE A 52 12.30 4.49 -1.44
N LYS A 53 12.14 5.77 -1.08
CA LYS A 53 11.02 6.24 -0.27
C LYS A 53 9.66 5.95 -0.93
N ILE A 54 9.57 6.22 -2.23
CA ILE A 54 8.35 5.95 -3.02
C ILE A 54 8.07 4.44 -3.04
N PHE A 55 9.09 3.61 -3.26
CA PHE A 55 8.95 2.17 -3.23
C PHE A 55 8.48 1.66 -1.86
N MET A 56 9.12 2.09 -0.77
CA MET A 56 8.72 1.78 0.60
C MET A 56 7.27 2.20 0.88
N TRP A 57 6.88 3.39 0.41
CA TRP A 57 5.50 3.86 0.53
C TRP A 57 4.50 2.97 -0.22
N PHE A 58 4.84 2.49 -1.42
CA PHE A 58 4.00 1.54 -2.15
C PHE A 58 3.89 0.18 -1.46
N VAL A 59 4.98 -0.31 -0.85
CA VAL A 59 4.95 -1.55 -0.05
C VAL A 59 4.03 -1.36 1.15
N HIS A 60 4.19 -0.27 1.90
CA HIS A 60 3.33 0.08 3.03
C HIS A 60 1.85 0.24 2.62
N LYS A 61 1.58 0.75 1.42
CA LYS A 61 0.21 0.86 0.88
C LYS A 61 -0.33 -0.43 0.29
N GLN A 62 0.46 -1.50 0.26
CA GLN A 62 0.12 -2.80 -0.33
C GLN A 62 -0.22 -2.72 -1.84
N VAL A 63 0.43 -1.81 -2.58
CA VAL A 63 0.11 -1.53 -4.00
C VAL A 63 1.24 -1.82 -5.00
N ILE A 64 2.34 -2.42 -4.55
CA ILE A 64 3.41 -2.84 -5.47
C ILE A 64 2.94 -3.94 -6.43
N LEU A 65 3.68 -4.13 -7.53
CA LEU A 65 3.34 -5.04 -8.62
C LEU A 65 3.70 -6.51 -8.30
N THR A 66 3.31 -7.00 -7.13
CA THR A 66 3.30 -8.45 -6.85
C THR A 66 2.26 -9.16 -7.71
N LYS A 67 2.47 -10.44 -7.99
CA LYS A 67 1.56 -11.20 -8.88
C LYS A 67 0.11 -11.22 -8.38
N ASP A 68 -0.11 -11.28 -7.07
CA ASP A 68 -1.47 -11.16 -6.51
C ASP A 68 -2.14 -9.81 -6.87
N ASN A 69 -1.38 -8.72 -6.83
CA ASN A 69 -1.85 -7.38 -7.20
C ASN A 69 -2.02 -7.21 -8.71
N LEU A 70 -1.18 -7.87 -9.51
CA LEU A 70 -1.33 -7.90 -10.97
C LEU A 70 -2.61 -8.66 -11.38
N ILE A 71 -2.87 -9.81 -10.75
CA ILE A 71 -4.08 -10.60 -11.01
C ILE A 71 -5.35 -9.80 -10.65
N LYS A 72 -5.36 -9.06 -9.54
CA LYS A 72 -6.45 -8.12 -9.18
C LYS A 72 -6.68 -7.06 -10.27
N ARG A 73 -5.67 -6.73 -11.06
CA ARG A 73 -5.73 -5.79 -12.20
C ARG A 73 -5.98 -6.49 -13.56
N ARG A 74 -6.47 -7.73 -13.54
CA ARG A 74 -6.76 -8.55 -14.73
C ARG A 74 -5.53 -8.90 -15.58
N TRP A 75 -4.34 -8.90 -14.99
CA TRP A 75 -3.16 -9.46 -15.65
C TRP A 75 -3.29 -10.97 -15.76
N VAL A 76 -2.88 -11.52 -16.90
CA VAL A 76 -2.94 -12.96 -17.19
C VAL A 76 -1.56 -13.57 -16.99
N GLY A 77 -1.44 -14.46 -16.01
CA GLY A 77 -0.23 -15.22 -15.74
C GLY A 77 -0.31 -15.98 -14.43
N SER A 78 0.79 -16.65 -14.06
CA SER A 78 0.87 -17.43 -12.82
C SER A 78 0.93 -16.52 -11.59
N SER A 79 0.24 -16.91 -10.51
CA SER A 79 0.35 -16.29 -9.18
C SER A 79 1.62 -16.68 -8.44
N ARG A 80 2.34 -17.72 -8.90
CA ARG A 80 3.48 -18.30 -8.17
C ARG A 80 4.69 -17.39 -8.13
N CYS A 81 5.37 -17.35 -6.99
CA CYS A 81 6.65 -16.68 -6.77
C CYS A 81 7.73 -17.18 -7.74
N CYS A 82 8.63 -16.30 -8.17
CA CYS A 82 9.75 -16.68 -9.03
C CYS A 82 10.84 -17.48 -8.30
N PHE A 83 10.83 -17.47 -6.96
CA PHE A 83 11.88 -18.06 -6.12
C PHE A 83 11.43 -19.32 -5.38
N CYS A 84 10.14 -19.65 -5.39
CA CYS A 84 9.59 -20.87 -4.77
C CYS A 84 8.17 -21.18 -5.27
N ASP A 85 7.59 -22.31 -4.85
CA ASP A 85 6.28 -22.79 -5.31
C ASP A 85 5.04 -22.20 -4.60
N HIS A 86 5.19 -21.11 -3.84
CA HIS A 86 4.07 -20.43 -3.17
C HIS A 86 3.56 -19.23 -3.99
N ASP A 87 2.36 -18.75 -3.70
CA ASP A 87 1.83 -17.54 -4.33
C ASP A 87 2.60 -16.28 -3.91
N GLU A 88 2.86 -15.41 -4.87
CA GLU A 88 3.60 -14.16 -4.65
C GLU A 88 2.67 -13.06 -4.12
N THR A 89 2.76 -12.85 -2.81
CA THR A 89 2.19 -11.70 -2.10
C THR A 89 3.32 -10.79 -1.59
N ILE A 90 2.98 -9.60 -1.12
CA ILE A 90 3.96 -8.67 -0.52
C ILE A 90 4.60 -9.32 0.73
N GLN A 91 3.79 -9.88 1.63
CA GLN A 91 4.26 -10.62 2.80
C GLN A 91 5.20 -11.77 2.39
N HIS A 92 4.80 -12.55 1.39
CA HIS A 92 5.61 -13.67 0.92
C HIS A 92 6.94 -13.21 0.35
N LEU A 93 6.92 -12.26 -0.58
CA LEU A 93 8.09 -11.79 -1.30
C LEU A 93 9.16 -11.19 -0.38
N PHE A 94 8.75 -10.48 0.68
CA PHE A 94 9.67 -9.80 1.60
C PHE A 94 10.03 -10.57 2.86
N LEU A 95 9.22 -11.53 3.31
CA LEU A 95 9.37 -12.15 4.63
C LEU A 95 9.36 -13.68 4.59
N GLU A 96 8.41 -14.29 3.87
CA GLU A 96 8.18 -15.74 3.98
C GLU A 96 8.97 -16.57 2.96
N CYS A 97 9.26 -15.97 1.81
CA CYS A 97 10.01 -16.59 0.71
C CYS A 97 11.35 -17.12 1.22
N PRO A 98 11.79 -18.34 0.82
CA PRO A 98 13.07 -18.89 1.23
C PRO A 98 14.26 -17.94 0.97
N LEU A 99 14.23 -17.21 -0.15
CA LEU A 99 15.23 -16.20 -0.48
C LEU A 99 15.19 -15.02 0.51
N ALA A 100 13.98 -14.52 0.83
CA ALA A 100 13.80 -13.44 1.78
C ALA A 100 14.28 -13.84 3.19
N LYS A 101 13.91 -15.04 3.66
CA LYS A 101 14.37 -15.59 4.93
C LYS A 101 15.90 -15.69 4.99
N LEU A 102 16.55 -16.11 3.91
CA LEU A 102 18.00 -16.15 3.84
C LEU A 102 18.62 -14.75 3.98
N LEU A 103 18.10 -13.77 3.25
CA LEU A 103 18.54 -12.37 3.34
C LEU A 103 18.42 -11.83 4.77
N TRP A 104 17.27 -12.06 5.42
CA TRP A 104 17.05 -11.63 6.79
C TRP A 104 17.97 -12.33 7.80
N ARG A 105 18.28 -13.61 7.61
CA ARG A 105 19.26 -14.32 8.44
C ARG A 105 20.66 -13.72 8.30
N MET A 106 21.07 -13.36 7.09
CA MET A 106 22.35 -12.68 6.86
C MET A 106 22.40 -11.31 7.54
N ILE A 107 21.31 -10.53 7.43
CA ILE A 107 21.20 -9.23 8.11
C ILE A 107 21.26 -9.40 9.64
N HIS A 108 20.56 -10.39 10.19
CA HIS A 108 20.60 -10.71 11.61
C HIS A 108 22.02 -11.06 12.07
N ILE A 109 22.74 -11.91 11.33
CA ILE A 109 24.12 -12.29 11.68
C ILE A 109 25.08 -11.09 11.58
N ALA A 110 24.94 -10.26 10.55
CA ALA A 110 25.87 -9.16 10.30
C ALA A 110 25.61 -7.94 11.21
N PHE A 111 24.36 -7.65 11.55
CA PHE A 111 23.95 -6.41 12.21
C PHE A 111 23.20 -6.61 13.53
N ASN A 112 22.95 -7.87 13.94
CA ASN A 112 22.15 -8.21 15.13
C ASN A 112 20.73 -7.60 15.10
N ILE A 113 20.14 -7.50 13.90
CA ILE A 113 18.78 -6.99 13.68
C ILE A 113 17.83 -8.18 13.51
N ASN A 114 16.78 -8.23 14.34
CA ASN A 114 15.78 -9.28 14.24
C ASN A 114 14.97 -9.18 12.94
N PRO A 115 14.66 -10.32 12.30
CA PRO A 115 13.78 -10.34 11.12
C PRO A 115 12.39 -9.80 11.48
N PRO A 116 11.77 -9.00 10.60
CA PRO A 116 10.38 -8.59 10.76
C PRO A 116 9.42 -9.79 10.63
N ILE A 117 8.28 -9.70 11.31
CA ILE A 117 7.26 -10.77 11.35
C ILE A 117 6.13 -10.46 10.35
N ASP A 118 5.91 -9.18 10.05
CA ASP A 118 4.92 -8.67 9.11
C ASP A 118 5.42 -7.38 8.43
N ILE A 119 4.62 -6.87 7.48
CA ILE A 119 4.97 -5.64 6.77
C ILE A 119 4.90 -4.40 7.67
N GLU A 120 4.14 -4.40 8.76
CA GLU A 120 4.07 -3.25 9.68
C GLU A 120 5.36 -3.12 10.51
N SER A 121 5.82 -4.23 11.08
CA SER A 121 7.09 -4.34 11.80
C SER A 121 8.30 -4.08 10.91
N LEU A 122 8.22 -4.36 9.60
CA LEU A 122 9.26 -3.99 8.63
C LEU A 122 9.52 -2.47 8.61
N PHE A 123 8.49 -1.65 8.82
CA PHE A 123 8.62 -0.20 8.85
C PHE A 123 8.72 0.38 10.26
N GLY A 124 8.54 -0.42 11.31
CA GLY A 124 8.62 0.02 12.71
C GLY A 124 7.41 0.87 13.13
N THR A 125 6.23 0.56 12.59
CA THR A 125 4.93 1.11 13.00
C THR A 125 4.16 0.14 13.85
#